data_AF-R9W3H5-F1
#
_entry.id   AF-R9W3H5-F1
#
_cell.length_a   1.000
_cell.length_b   1.000
_cell.length_c   1.000
_cell.angle_alpha   90.00
_cell.angle_beta   90.00
_cell.angle_gamma   90.00
#
_symmetry.space_group_name_H-M   'P 1'
#
loop_
_entity.id
_entity.type
_entity.pdbx_description
1 polymer ?
#
loop_
_entity_poly.entity_id
_entity_poly.type
_entity_poly.pdbx_seq_one_letter_code
_entity_poly.pdbx_strand_id
1 'polypeptide(L)'
;STRNHHLLDYEVEKYQNIQLKVRAIDLNDTRLTGEALLNINLRNWNDELPIFEHSAQTVDFDETVGKDFPVAIVKADDRDIGDKVVHSLLGNAEDYLKIDPDTGEISVAHDDYFDFHRQNEFFVQVRATDTLMEPYNSVTAQLTIRLRNINNT
;
A
#
# COMPACT_ATOMS: atom_id res chain seq x y z
N SER A 1 -21.98 13.02 17.75
CA SER A 1 -21.46 12.72 16.40
C SER A 1 -20.93 14.01 15.79
N THR A 2 -19.85 13.94 15.02
CA THR A 2 -19.43 15.09 14.21
C THR A 2 -20.39 15.25 13.03
N ARG A 3 -20.51 16.47 12.51
CA ARG A 3 -21.32 16.74 11.32
C ARG A 3 -20.57 16.44 10.02
N ASN A 4 -19.24 16.40 10.08
CA ASN A 4 -18.36 16.10 8.96
C ASN A 4 -17.14 15.32 9.48
N HIS A 5 -17.04 14.05 9.09
CA HIS A 5 -15.95 13.17 9.53
C HIS A 5 -14.63 13.45 8.80
N HIS A 6 -14.65 14.09 7.64
CA HIS A 6 -13.42 14.50 6.92
C HIS A 6 -12.59 15.52 7.72
N LEU A 7 -13.20 16.26 8.64
CA LEU A 7 -12.48 17.15 9.55
C LEU A 7 -11.70 16.40 10.64
N LEU A 8 -11.80 15.08 10.69
CA LEU A 8 -11.10 14.21 11.63
C LEU A 8 -10.06 13.30 10.93
N ASP A 9 -9.75 13.58 9.67
CA ASP A 9 -8.74 12.89 8.85
C ASP A 9 -7.34 13.37 9.28
N TYR A 10 -6.55 12.50 9.92
CA TYR A 10 -5.24 12.86 10.48
C TYR A 10 -4.21 13.17 9.38
N GLU A 11 -4.40 12.53 8.23
CA GLU A 11 -3.57 12.59 7.02
C GLU A 11 -3.64 13.98 6.38
N VAL A 12 -4.63 14.79 6.78
CA VAL A 12 -4.73 16.21 6.44
C VAL A 12 -4.12 17.05 7.55
N GLU A 13 -2.88 17.53 7.34
CA GLU A 13 -2.10 18.31 8.33
C GLU A 13 -2.88 19.43 9.02
N LYS A 14 -3.73 20.14 8.27
CA LYS A 14 -4.59 21.21 8.79
C LYS A 14 -5.54 20.76 9.91
N TYR A 15 -5.94 19.49 9.92
CA TYR A 15 -6.90 18.92 10.86
C TYR A 15 -6.25 18.24 12.05
N GLN A 16 -4.94 18.01 12.04
CA GLN A 16 -4.22 17.38 13.16
C GLN A 16 -4.40 18.14 14.48
N ASN A 17 -4.51 19.47 14.40
CA ASN A 17 -4.73 20.34 15.56
C ASN A 17 -5.88 21.32 15.27
N ILE A 18 -7.02 21.13 15.92
CA ILE A 18 -8.23 21.95 15.73
C ILE A 18 -8.46 22.79 16.99
N GLN A 19 -8.59 24.11 16.82
CA GLN A 19 -8.97 25.01 17.90
C GLN A 19 -10.39 25.52 17.70
N LEU A 20 -11.25 25.29 18.69
CA LEU A 20 -12.62 25.77 18.71
C LEU A 20 -12.80 26.82 19.81
N LYS A 21 -13.44 27.93 19.49
CA LYS A 21 -13.90 28.90 20.48
C LYS A 21 -15.32 28.56 20.89
N VAL A 22 -15.52 28.17 22.15
CA VAL A 22 -16.85 27.85 22.70
C VAL A 22 -17.36 29.05 23.50
N ARG A 23 -18.65 29.34 23.38
CA ARG A 23 -19.33 30.41 24.12
C ARG A 23 -20.55 29.84 24.83
N ALA A 24 -20.63 30.05 26.14
CA ALA A 24 -21.80 29.78 26.95
C ALA A 24 -22.56 31.10 27.19
N ILE A 25 -23.89 31.05 27.16
CA ILE A 25 -24.78 32.18 27.42
C ILE A 25 -25.73 31.74 28.54
N ASP A 26 -25.86 32.56 29.59
CA ASP A 26 -26.81 32.29 30.66
C ASP A 26 -28.25 32.31 30.14
N LEU A 27 -29.07 31.36 30.59
CA LEU A 27 -30.45 31.19 30.12
C LEU A 27 -31.39 32.30 30.59
N ASN A 28 -31.11 32.90 31.75
CA ASN A 28 -31.95 33.92 32.38
C ASN A 28 -31.45 35.35 32.11
N ASP A 29 -30.16 35.52 31.80
CA ASP A 29 -29.57 36.81 31.38
C ASP A 29 -28.58 36.64 30.22
N THR A 30 -29.04 36.90 29.00
CA THR A 30 -28.24 36.75 27.77
C THR A 30 -27.00 37.65 27.69
N ARG A 31 -26.84 38.60 28.62
CA ARG A 31 -25.65 39.45 28.74
C ARG A 31 -24.49 38.72 29.44
N LEU A 32 -24.80 37.71 30.26
CA LEU A 32 -23.79 36.91 30.96
C LEU A 32 -23.30 35.81 30.02
N THR A 33 -22.08 35.98 29.51
CA THR A 33 -21.46 35.00 28.62
C THR A 33 -20.06 34.63 29.08
N GLY A 34 -19.73 33.34 28.99
CA GLY A 34 -18.38 32.82 29.19
C GLY A 34 -17.81 32.31 27.87
N GLU A 35 -16.52 32.51 27.63
CA GLU A 35 -15.83 31.97 26.46
C GLU A 35 -14.67 31.08 26.91
N ALA A 36 -14.42 30.01 26.17
CA ALA A 36 -13.25 29.16 26.36
C ALA A 36 -12.68 28.72 25.01
N LEU A 37 -11.39 28.36 25.00
CA LEU A 37 -10.75 27.72 23.87
C LEU A 37 -10.66 26.22 24.15
N LEU A 38 -11.12 25.43 23.19
CA LEU A 38 -11.01 23.98 23.17
C LEU A 38 -9.99 23.59 22.10
N ASN A 39 -8.90 22.94 22.52
CA ASN A 39 -7.91 22.39 21.60
C ASN A 39 -8.18 20.89 21.44
N ILE A 40 -8.28 20.43 20.20
CA ILE A 40 -8.49 19.04 19.82
C ILE A 40 -7.26 18.61 19.02
N ASN A 41 -6.55 17.62 19.53
CA ASN A 41 -5.41 17.02 18.84
C ASN A 41 -5.84 15.65 18.34
N LEU A 42 -5.78 15.44 17.03
CA LEU A 42 -6.05 14.14 16.43
C LEU A 42 -4.90 13.19 16.73
N ARG A 43 -5.21 11.90 16.77
CA ARG A 43 -4.22 10.83 16.86
C ARG A 43 -4.18 10.13 15.54
N ASN A 44 -2.97 9.80 15.08
CA ASN A 44 -2.79 8.97 13.90
C ASN A 44 -3.33 7.56 14.19
N TRP A 45 -4.15 7.04 13.29
CA TRP A 45 -4.64 5.67 13.29
C TRP A 45 -4.24 5.00 11.98
N ASN A 46 -4.26 3.66 11.95
CA ASN A 46 -4.05 2.92 10.72
C ASN A 46 -5.42 2.73 10.05
N ASP A 47 -5.89 3.76 9.33
CA ASP A 47 -7.22 3.79 8.72
C ASP A 47 -7.22 3.94 7.20
N GLU A 48 -6.05 4.02 6.59
CA GLU A 48 -5.87 3.88 5.15
C GLU A 48 -5.49 2.43 4.79
N LEU A 49 -5.55 2.12 3.49
CA LEU A 49 -5.16 0.82 2.98
C LEU A 49 -4.01 1.04 1.99
N PRO A 50 -3.04 0.11 1.89
CA PRO A 50 -2.03 0.24 0.87
C PRO A 50 -2.66 0.21 -0.52
N ILE A 51 -2.12 0.99 -1.45
CA ILE A 51 -2.61 1.11 -2.82
C ILE A 51 -1.46 0.83 -3.78
N PHE A 52 -1.62 -0.20 -4.61
CA PHE A 52 -0.70 -0.47 -5.70
C PHE A 52 -0.81 0.61 -6.79
N GLU A 53 0.32 1.00 -7.38
CA GLU A 53 0.36 1.87 -8.57
C GLU A 53 -0.45 1.25 -9.73
N HIS A 54 -0.37 -0.08 -9.85
CA HIS A 54 -1.14 -0.89 -10.79
C HIS A 54 -1.69 -2.14 -10.10
N SER A 55 -3.02 -2.31 -10.10
CA SER A 55 -3.67 -3.49 -9.53
C SER A 55 -3.42 -4.78 -10.33
N ALA A 56 -3.04 -4.62 -11.60
CA ALA A 56 -2.57 -5.71 -12.45
C ALA A 56 -1.50 -5.20 -13.43
N GLN A 57 -0.49 -6.04 -13.69
CA GLN A 57 0.58 -5.78 -14.65
C GLN A 57 0.87 -7.03 -15.47
N THR A 58 1.21 -6.86 -16.74
CA THR A 58 1.71 -7.94 -17.60
C THR A 58 3.12 -7.60 -18.07
N VAL A 59 4.00 -8.59 -18.03
CA VAL A 59 5.38 -8.48 -18.54
C VAL A 59 5.70 -9.66 -19.44
N ASP A 60 6.58 -9.41 -20.41
CA ASP A 60 7.01 -10.39 -21.39
C ASP A 60 8.55 -10.47 -21.40
N PHE A 61 9.11 -11.66 -21.22
CA PHE A 61 10.55 -11.89 -21.29
C PHE A 61 10.87 -13.26 -21.90
N ASP A 62 12.12 -13.43 -22.32
CA ASP A 62 12.58 -14.62 -23.03
C ASP A 62 12.75 -15.79 -22.05
N GLU A 63 12.42 -17.01 -22.45
CA GLU A 63 12.55 -18.17 -21.55
C GLU A 63 13.99 -18.43 -21.04
N THR A 64 14.99 -17.86 -21.70
CA THR A 64 16.41 -18.02 -21.40
C THR A 64 16.94 -17.08 -20.31
N VAL A 65 16.09 -16.31 -19.65
CA VAL A 65 16.52 -15.41 -18.58
C VAL A 65 17.04 -16.18 -17.37
N GLY A 66 18.17 -15.71 -16.85
CA GLY A 66 18.83 -16.29 -15.68
C GLY A 66 18.46 -15.59 -14.38
N LYS A 67 19.09 -16.05 -13.31
CA LYS A 67 19.06 -15.45 -11.98
C LYS A 67 19.39 -13.96 -12.04
N ASP A 68 18.73 -13.19 -11.18
CA ASP A 68 18.87 -11.73 -11.04
C ASP A 68 18.35 -10.94 -12.26
N PHE A 69 17.75 -11.59 -13.27
CA PHE A 69 17.07 -10.89 -14.35
C PHE A 69 15.91 -10.04 -13.79
N PRO A 70 15.85 -8.73 -14.08
CA PRO A 70 14.80 -7.85 -13.59
C PRO A 70 13.48 -8.13 -14.33
N VAL A 71 12.41 -8.40 -13.58
CA VAL A 71 11.11 -8.78 -14.13
C VAL A 71 10.15 -7.59 -14.13
N ALA A 72 9.93 -6.98 -12.98
CA ALA A 72 8.97 -5.89 -12.80
C ALA A 72 9.26 -5.12 -11.50
N ILE A 73 8.60 -3.96 -11.33
CA ILE A 73 8.48 -3.29 -10.04
C ILE A 73 6.99 -3.25 -9.73
N VAL A 74 6.56 -3.93 -8.67
CA VAL A 74 5.15 -3.98 -8.24
C VAL A 74 5.06 -3.30 -6.89
N LYS A 75 4.84 -1.99 -6.93
CA LYS A 75 4.90 -1.10 -5.77
C LYS A 75 3.53 -0.67 -5.31
N ALA A 76 3.35 -0.63 -3.99
CA ALA A 76 2.26 0.00 -3.29
C ALA A 76 2.77 1.02 -2.28
N ASP A 77 1.94 2.01 -2.01
CA ASP A 77 2.17 3.03 -0.98
C ASP A 77 0.90 3.16 -0.14
N ASP A 78 1.06 3.59 1.11
CA ASP A 78 -0.04 3.89 2.03
C ASP A 78 -0.09 5.41 2.30
N ARG A 79 -1.30 5.94 2.52
CA ARG A 79 -1.51 7.38 2.76
C ARG A 79 -1.28 7.77 4.22
N ASP A 80 -1.32 6.80 5.14
CA ASP A 80 -1.11 7.04 6.57
C ASP A 80 0.26 7.68 6.84
N ILE A 81 0.25 8.78 7.60
CA ILE A 81 1.48 9.56 7.82
C ILE A 81 2.47 8.75 8.65
N GLY A 82 3.63 8.46 8.04
CA GLY A 82 4.71 7.71 8.70
C GLY A 82 4.57 6.20 8.57
N ASP A 83 3.61 5.71 7.79
CA ASP A 83 3.52 4.31 7.43
C ASP A 83 4.59 3.88 6.41
N LYS A 84 4.85 2.57 6.36
CA LYS A 84 5.62 1.90 5.32
C LYS A 84 4.90 0.65 4.87
N VAL A 85 5.06 0.33 3.60
CA VAL A 85 4.49 -0.86 2.98
C VAL A 85 5.58 -1.89 2.68
N VAL A 86 5.34 -3.14 3.10
CA VAL A 86 6.20 -4.30 2.86
C VAL A 86 5.60 -5.19 1.79
N HIS A 87 6.41 -5.56 0.80
CA HIS A 87 6.01 -6.37 -0.34
C HIS A 87 6.44 -7.83 -0.18
N SER A 88 5.58 -8.76 -0.58
CA SER A 88 5.86 -10.20 -0.56
C SER A 88 5.21 -10.91 -1.74
N LEU A 89 5.77 -12.04 -2.16
CA LEU A 89 5.15 -12.91 -3.14
C LEU A 89 4.28 -13.94 -2.43
N LEU A 90 3.13 -14.28 -3.02
CA LEU A 90 2.24 -15.29 -2.48
C LEU A 90 2.31 -16.60 -3.26
N GLY A 91 1.95 -17.69 -2.59
CA GLY A 91 1.93 -19.02 -3.18
C GLY A 91 3.33 -19.56 -3.44
N ASN A 92 3.52 -20.23 -4.57
CA ASN A 92 4.80 -20.82 -4.96
C ASN A 92 5.69 -19.87 -5.78
N ALA A 93 5.33 -18.59 -5.88
CA ALA A 93 6.12 -17.60 -6.63
C ALA A 93 7.52 -17.38 -6.05
N GLU A 94 7.68 -17.54 -4.74
CA GLU A 94 8.99 -17.45 -4.05
C GLU A 94 9.97 -18.57 -4.48
N ASP A 95 9.48 -19.66 -5.07
CA ASP A 95 10.34 -20.74 -5.57
C ASP A 95 11.12 -20.32 -6.84
N TYR A 96 10.74 -19.23 -7.51
CA TYR A 96 11.33 -18.83 -8.79
C TYR A 96 11.52 -17.33 -9.02
N LEU A 97 10.90 -16.51 -8.18
CA LEU A 97 11.09 -15.08 -8.14
C LEU A 97 11.49 -14.68 -6.73
N LYS A 98 12.20 -13.56 -6.64
CA LYS A 98 12.41 -12.84 -5.38
C LYS A 98 11.88 -11.42 -5.54
N ILE A 99 11.41 -10.87 -4.44
CA ILE A 99 10.93 -9.49 -4.36
C ILE A 99 11.74 -8.75 -3.29
N ASP A 100 12.16 -7.53 -3.59
CA ASP A 100 12.64 -6.61 -2.57
C ASP A 100 11.44 -6.08 -1.75
N PRO A 101 11.43 -6.29 -0.42
CA PRO A 101 10.28 -5.96 0.41
C PRO A 101 10.00 -4.45 0.48
N ASP A 102 11.01 -3.60 0.32
CA ASP A 102 10.89 -2.15 0.47
C ASP A 102 10.57 -1.48 -0.87
N THR A 103 11.13 -1.97 -1.97
CA THR A 103 10.98 -1.33 -3.30
C THR A 103 9.93 -2.00 -4.19
N GLY A 104 9.55 -3.25 -3.91
CA GLY A 104 8.69 -4.04 -4.78
C GLY A 104 9.37 -4.51 -6.07
N GLU A 105 10.70 -4.39 -6.18
CA GLU A 105 11.47 -4.91 -7.32
C GLU A 105 11.45 -6.44 -7.34
N ILE A 106 11.00 -7.00 -8.46
CA ILE A 106 10.92 -8.45 -8.68
C ILE A 106 11.99 -8.87 -9.68
N SER A 107 12.72 -9.94 -9.32
CA SER A 107 13.72 -10.54 -10.19
C SER A 107 13.70 -12.07 -10.10
N VAL A 108 14.31 -12.72 -11.08
CA VAL A 108 14.41 -14.18 -11.16
C VAL A 108 15.31 -14.73 -10.04
N ALA A 109 14.84 -15.75 -9.32
CA ALA A 109 15.57 -16.33 -8.20
C ALA A 109 16.67 -17.33 -8.63
N HIS A 110 16.44 -18.05 -9.73
CA HIS A 110 17.26 -19.18 -10.18
C HIS A 110 17.47 -19.19 -11.70
N ASP A 111 18.65 -19.62 -12.14
CA ASP A 111 18.93 -19.88 -13.55
C ASP A 111 18.06 -21.02 -14.09
N ASP A 112 17.79 -21.00 -15.41
CA ASP A 112 17.09 -22.06 -16.16
C ASP A 112 15.72 -22.46 -15.57
N TYR A 113 15.08 -21.57 -14.80
CA TYR A 113 13.77 -21.86 -14.21
C TYR A 113 12.64 -21.71 -15.21
N PHE A 114 12.73 -20.82 -16.19
CA PHE A 114 11.67 -20.58 -17.17
C PHE A 114 11.86 -21.44 -18.41
N ASP A 115 10.77 -22.07 -18.87
CA ASP A 115 10.75 -22.96 -20.04
C ASP A 115 9.39 -22.78 -20.72
N PHE A 116 9.40 -22.24 -21.95
CA PHE A 116 8.21 -21.95 -22.73
C PHE A 116 7.39 -23.21 -23.04
N HIS A 117 8.05 -24.34 -23.28
CA HIS A 117 7.41 -25.60 -23.62
C HIS A 117 6.77 -26.25 -22.39
N ARG A 118 7.31 -25.98 -21.19
CA ARG A 118 6.72 -26.42 -19.92
C ARG A 118 5.56 -25.54 -19.48
N GLN A 119 5.74 -24.23 -19.49
CA GLN A 119 4.74 -23.24 -19.10
C GLN A 119 5.10 -21.86 -19.67
N ASN A 120 4.22 -21.31 -20.50
CA ASN A 120 4.46 -20.04 -21.19
C ASN A 120 3.78 -18.82 -20.52
N GLU A 121 2.93 -19.01 -19.52
CA GLU A 121 2.28 -17.93 -18.78
C GLU A 121 2.23 -18.25 -17.27
N PHE A 122 2.57 -17.27 -16.43
CA PHE A 122 2.57 -17.39 -14.96
C PHE A 122 1.73 -16.29 -14.34
N PHE A 123 0.97 -16.65 -13.31
CA PHE A 123 0.12 -15.74 -12.54
C PHE A 123 0.68 -15.63 -11.12
N VAL A 124 1.30 -14.49 -10.82
CA VAL A 124 1.94 -14.19 -9.55
C VAL A 124 1.08 -13.20 -8.76
N GLN A 125 0.75 -13.54 -7.52
CA GLN A 125 0.07 -12.64 -6.60
C GLN A 125 1.12 -11.96 -5.72
N VAL A 126 1.16 -10.63 -5.78
CA VAL A 126 2.03 -9.79 -4.94
C VAL A 126 1.16 -9.21 -3.82
N ARG A 127 1.62 -9.33 -2.57
CA ARG A 127 0.96 -8.75 -1.41
C ARG A 127 1.75 -7.54 -0.92
N ALA A 128 1.03 -6.47 -0.62
CA ALA A 128 1.52 -5.29 0.07
C ALA A 128 0.85 -5.22 1.45
N THR A 129 1.63 -4.99 2.50
CA THR A 129 1.18 -4.94 3.89
C THR A 129 1.71 -3.68 4.56
N ASP A 130 0.84 -2.88 5.18
CA ASP A 130 1.25 -1.71 5.96
C ASP A 130 2.02 -2.11 7.24
N THR A 131 2.59 -1.12 7.93
CA THR A 131 3.37 -1.36 9.16
C THR A 131 3.09 -0.37 10.29
N LEU A 132 2.16 0.57 10.10
CA LEU A 132 1.92 1.67 11.03
C LEU A 132 1.51 1.20 12.42
N MET A 133 0.45 0.38 12.49
CA MET A 133 -0.12 -0.09 13.74
C MET A 133 -0.99 -1.33 13.52
N GLU A 134 -0.93 -2.28 14.46
CA GLU A 134 -1.85 -3.42 14.43
C GLU A 134 -3.32 -2.97 14.66
N PRO A 135 -4.29 -3.58 13.94
CA PRO A 135 -4.11 -4.62 12.92
C PRO A 135 -3.51 -4.04 11.63
N TYR A 136 -2.56 -4.76 11.03
CA TYR A 136 -2.01 -4.37 9.73
C TYR A 136 -3.01 -4.63 8.62
N ASN A 137 -3.10 -3.72 7.66
CA ASN A 137 -3.88 -3.91 6.45
C ASN A 137 -3.02 -4.52 5.35
N SER A 138 -3.67 -5.24 4.44
CA SER A 138 -3.00 -5.86 3.30
C SER A 138 -3.89 -5.91 2.07
N VAL A 139 -3.27 -5.71 0.92
CA VAL A 139 -3.91 -5.80 -0.40
C VAL A 139 -3.06 -6.66 -1.33
N THR A 140 -3.65 -7.12 -2.43
CA THR A 140 -2.94 -7.91 -3.44
C THR A 140 -3.08 -7.33 -4.85
N ALA A 141 -2.05 -7.52 -5.66
CA ALA A 141 -2.01 -7.20 -7.09
C ALA A 141 -1.60 -8.43 -7.91
N GLN A 142 -2.05 -8.47 -9.17
CA GLN A 142 -1.74 -9.56 -10.09
C GLN A 142 -0.60 -9.17 -11.04
N LEU A 143 0.50 -9.91 -11.00
CA LEU A 143 1.52 -9.88 -12.04
C LEU A 143 1.33 -11.09 -12.97
N THR A 144 1.16 -10.84 -14.25
CA THR A 144 1.14 -11.88 -15.30
C THR A 144 2.46 -11.84 -16.05
N ILE A 145 3.15 -12.98 -16.09
CA ILE A 145 4.41 -13.14 -16.82
C ILE A 145 4.15 -13.99 -18.04
N ARG A 146 4.59 -13.53 -19.22
CA ARG A 146 4.51 -14.26 -20.48
C ARG A 146 5.91 -14.54 -21.00
N LEU A 147 6.17 -15.80 -21.30
CA LEU A 147 7.44 -16.19 -21.90
C LEU A 147 7.39 -15.99 -23.41
N ARG A 148 8.49 -15.49 -23.97
CA ARG A 148 8.77 -15.54 -25.40
C ARG A 148 9.54 -16.81 -25.70
N ASN A 149 9.02 -17.61 -26.62
CA ASN A 149 9.72 -18.78 -27.15
C ASN A 149 10.97 -18.31 -27.88
N ILE A 150 12.13 -18.78 -27.42
CA ILE A 150 13.37 -18.67 -28.16
C ILE A 150 13.63 -20.05 -28.73
N ASN A 151 13.46 -20.22 -30.05
CA ASN A 151 13.66 -21.49 -30.75
C ASN A 151 15.03 -22.11 -30.41
N ASN A 152 15.06 -22.94 -29.37
CA ASN A 152 16.18 -23.67 -28.84
C ASN A 152 15.96 -25.17 -29.12
N THR A 153 15.77 -25.51 -30.40
CA THR A 153 15.71 -26.89 -30.88
C THR A 153 16.96 -27.68 -30.52
#